data_AF-A0A8J2FQM8-F1
#
_entry.id   AF-A0A8J2FQM8-F1
#
_cell.length_a   1.000
_cell.length_b   1.000
_cell.length_c   1.000
_cell.angle_alpha   90.00
_cell.angle_beta   90.00
_cell.angle_gamma   90.00
#
_symmetry.space_group_name_H-M   'P 1'
#
loop_
_entity.id
_entity.type
_entity.pdbx_description
1 polymer ?
#
loop_
_entity_poly.entity_id
_entity_poly.type
_entity_poly.pdbx_seq_one_letter_code
_entity_poly.pdbx_strand_id
1 'polypeptide(L)'
;MIEVKSLDLVRYVAHLARAAWSPELFLRLRPRDHVFRLMHEVWPAEGESLRWTMRCLFAIGLLRSLLLYHSTNLLKRLVPALYGEKSTSLLRLESLFVRGVVLALCAGLQHAAQQFLSTRLHIEFRARLVSKVHELYFSRRRYYRLTQEQTRIQNPQDLVTTELNSIASRLSVFVSTLLLSLPQLGTLSLRLFASYGPWLALFPQAYLLLMYELAQRAFPKNVGQLHRESAIASSNYRSACTRLQQNAEGVGCVVGGAVREKQILEDYFDVCLSKETVLARTARKFVWILMLFPSAFTFTYSFF
;
A
#
# COMPACT_ATOMS: atom_id res chain seq x y z
N MET A 1 -19.02 -4.80 1.88
CA MET A 1 -19.76 -4.39 3.07
C MET A 1 -18.98 -4.89 4.28
N ILE A 2 -18.10 -4.06 4.83
CA ILE A 2 -17.41 -4.36 6.10
C ILE A 2 -17.37 -3.03 6.85
N GLU A 3 -18.16 -2.95 7.91
CA GLU A 3 -18.04 -1.91 8.91
C GLU A 3 -16.97 -2.39 9.88
N VAL A 4 -15.70 -2.19 9.50
CA VAL A 4 -14.57 -2.54 10.37
C VAL A 4 -14.62 -1.56 11.53
N LYS A 5 -15.02 -2.01 12.72
CA LYS A 5 -14.90 -1.19 13.93
C LYS A 5 -13.41 -0.91 14.17
N SER A 6 -13.03 0.28 14.60
CA SER A 6 -11.62 0.64 14.94
C SER A 6 -10.92 -0.37 15.81
N LEU A 7 -11.64 -0.98 16.76
CA LEU A 7 -11.12 -2.03 17.63
C LEU A 7 -10.70 -3.26 16.83
N ASP A 8 -11.42 -3.61 15.77
CA ASP A 8 -11.05 -4.70 14.87
C ASP A 8 -9.83 -4.33 14.04
N LEU A 9 -9.64 -3.05 13.67
CA LEU A 9 -8.42 -2.60 13.00
C LEU A 9 -7.19 -2.60 13.92
N VAL A 10 -7.32 -2.12 15.16
CA VAL A 10 -6.22 -2.15 16.13
C VAL A 10 -5.83 -3.60 16.43
N ARG A 11 -6.82 -4.49 16.59
CA ARG A 11 -6.58 -5.93 16.67
C ARG A 11 -5.94 -6.44 15.39
N TYR A 12 -6.42 -6.06 14.21
CA TYR A 12 -5.86 -6.44 12.90
C TYR A 12 -4.38 -6.08 12.79
N VAL A 13 -4.02 -4.83 13.10
CA VAL A 13 -2.66 -4.32 13.06
C VAL A 13 -1.79 -5.02 14.12
N ALA A 14 -2.31 -5.22 15.33
CA ALA A 14 -1.60 -5.96 16.38
C ALA A 14 -1.38 -7.44 16.02
N HIS A 15 -2.37 -8.08 15.40
CA HIS A 15 -2.29 -9.46 14.93
C HIS A 15 -1.31 -9.59 13.77
N LEU A 16 -1.33 -8.67 12.82
CA LEU A 16 -0.40 -8.64 11.69
C LEU A 16 1.03 -8.30 12.14
N ALA A 17 1.20 -7.40 13.12
CA ALA A 17 2.49 -7.11 13.74
C ALA A 17 3.07 -8.34 14.45
N ARG A 18 2.24 -9.09 15.21
CA ARG A 18 2.67 -10.35 15.86
C ARG A 18 2.96 -11.46 14.85
N ALA A 19 2.20 -11.51 13.76
CA ALA A 19 2.39 -12.46 12.66
C ALA A 19 3.68 -12.20 11.87
N ALA A 20 4.11 -10.94 11.76
CA ALA A 20 5.39 -10.56 11.15
C ALA A 20 6.58 -11.11 11.96
N TRP A 21 6.40 -11.29 13.26
CA TRP A 21 7.42 -11.81 14.16
C TRP A 21 7.40 -13.33 14.32
N SER A 22 6.22 -13.95 14.21
CA SER A 22 6.03 -15.40 14.41
C SER A 22 5.06 -15.99 13.37
N PRO A 23 5.53 -16.83 12.43
CA PRO A 23 4.68 -17.40 11.38
C PRO A 23 3.62 -18.36 11.93
N GLU A 24 3.90 -19.07 13.03
CA GLU A 24 2.98 -20.04 13.64
C GLU A 24 1.75 -19.41 14.29
N LEU A 25 1.88 -18.17 14.79
CA LEU A 25 0.78 -17.44 15.43
C LEU A 25 -0.23 -16.92 14.40
N PHE A 26 0.21 -16.67 13.17
CA PHE A 26 -0.67 -16.28 12.06
C PHE A 26 -1.60 -17.40 11.63
N LEU A 27 -1.12 -18.66 11.64
CA LEU A 27 -1.91 -19.85 11.30
C LEU A 27 -3.08 -20.09 12.28
N ARG A 28 -2.95 -19.64 13.55
CA ARG A 28 -4.02 -19.71 14.55
C ARG A 28 -5.08 -18.61 14.39
N LEU A 29 -4.73 -17.50 13.77
CA LEU A 29 -5.62 -16.37 13.60
C LEU A 29 -6.43 -16.60 12.32
N ARG A 30 -7.69 -17.04 12.48
CA ARG A 30 -8.62 -17.35 11.39
C ARG A 30 -9.70 -16.27 11.22
N PRO A 31 -9.37 -15.02 10.87
CA PRO A 31 -10.39 -14.04 10.51
C PRO A 31 -11.06 -14.42 9.18
N ARG A 32 -12.38 -14.18 9.08
CA ARG A 32 -13.23 -14.60 7.95
C ARG A 32 -13.01 -13.81 6.65
N ASP A 33 -12.13 -12.82 6.65
CA ASP A 33 -11.96 -11.89 5.52
C ASP A 33 -11.18 -12.51 4.35
N HIS A 34 -11.59 -12.17 3.13
CA HIS A 34 -10.95 -12.62 1.90
C HIS A 34 -9.48 -12.17 1.80
N VAL A 35 -9.15 -11.01 2.35
CA VAL A 35 -7.78 -10.46 2.36
C VAL A 35 -6.86 -11.31 3.24
N PHE A 36 -7.35 -11.79 4.39
CA PHE A 36 -6.55 -12.66 5.26
C PHE A 36 -6.34 -14.06 4.69
N ARG A 37 -7.31 -14.60 3.95
CA ARG A 37 -7.10 -15.84 3.20
C ARG A 37 -6.03 -15.68 2.11
N LEU A 38 -6.07 -14.56 1.39
CA LEU A 38 -5.03 -14.22 0.41
C LEU A 38 -3.67 -14.01 1.08
N MET A 39 -3.63 -13.27 2.19
CA MET A 39 -2.40 -13.10 2.95
C MET A 39 -1.90 -14.44 3.46
N HIS A 40 -2.73 -15.29 4.05
CA HIS A 40 -2.35 -16.64 4.51
C HIS A 40 -1.64 -17.45 3.43
N GLU A 41 -2.15 -17.40 2.20
CA GLU A 41 -1.55 -18.12 1.08
C GLU A 41 -0.20 -17.51 0.63
N VAL A 42 0.01 -16.21 0.84
CA VAL A 42 1.23 -15.49 0.48
C VAL A 42 2.26 -15.45 1.63
N TRP A 43 1.77 -15.49 2.87
CA TRP A 43 2.51 -15.37 4.13
C TRP A 43 3.43 -16.59 4.31
N PRO A 44 4.57 -16.45 5.00
CA PRO A 44 5.67 -17.39 4.91
C PRO A 44 5.37 -18.68 5.65
N ALA A 45 4.86 -19.67 4.93
CA ALA A 45 5.01 -21.05 5.35
C ALA A 45 6.48 -21.51 5.19
N GLU A 46 7.15 -21.26 4.05
CA GLU A 46 8.37 -22.05 3.71
C GLU A 46 9.61 -21.30 3.19
N GLY A 47 9.55 -20.01 2.79
CA GLY A 47 10.72 -19.34 2.19
C GLY A 47 11.55 -18.49 3.16
N GLU A 48 12.83 -18.83 3.36
CA GLU A 48 13.79 -18.05 4.18
C GLU A 48 13.99 -16.62 3.67
N SER A 49 14.07 -16.42 2.35
CA SER A 49 14.34 -15.11 1.74
C SER A 49 13.31 -14.04 2.14
N LEU A 50 12.02 -14.40 2.16
CA LEU A 50 10.94 -13.49 2.50
C LEU A 50 10.96 -13.11 3.99
N ARG A 51 11.35 -14.04 4.86
CA ARG A 51 11.49 -13.75 6.30
C ARG A 51 12.62 -12.74 6.52
N TRP A 52 13.72 -12.88 5.79
CA TRP A 52 14.83 -11.92 5.83
C TRP A 52 14.43 -10.55 5.31
N THR A 53 13.71 -10.46 4.19
CA THR A 53 13.26 -9.15 3.67
C THR A 53 12.33 -8.42 4.65
N MET A 54 11.41 -9.14 5.30
CA MET A 54 10.55 -8.55 6.35
C MET A 54 11.33 -8.07 7.57
N ARG A 55 12.29 -8.87 8.07
CA ARG A 55 13.17 -8.46 9.19
C ARG A 55 14.00 -7.24 8.83
N CYS A 56 14.56 -7.20 7.62
CA CYS A 56 15.33 -6.04 7.16
C CYS A 56 14.44 -4.80 6.99
N LEU A 57 13.20 -4.93 6.52
CA LEU A 57 12.23 -3.82 6.46
C LEU A 57 11.95 -3.25 7.86
N PHE A 58 11.75 -4.12 8.84
CA PHE A 58 11.54 -3.70 10.23
C PHE A 58 12.80 -3.01 10.81
N ALA A 59 13.99 -3.55 10.56
CA ALA A 59 15.25 -2.95 10.97
C ALA A 59 15.47 -1.57 10.33
N ILE A 60 15.14 -1.40 9.04
CA ILE A 60 15.16 -0.11 8.35
C ILE A 60 14.12 0.85 8.94
N GLY A 61 12.94 0.35 9.34
CA GLY A 61 11.94 1.12 10.06
C GLY A 61 12.46 1.67 11.40
N LEU A 62 13.19 0.85 12.17
CA LEU A 62 13.87 1.29 13.40
C LEU A 62 14.97 2.32 13.10
N LEU A 63 15.81 2.07 12.09
CA LEU A 63 16.84 3.01 11.66
C LEU A 63 16.24 4.36 11.27
N ARG A 64 15.11 4.37 10.57
CA ARG A 64 14.38 5.59 10.23
C ARG A 64 13.93 6.36 11.48
N SER A 65 13.45 5.66 12.52
CA SER A 65 13.09 6.28 13.80
C SER A 65 14.28 6.88 14.56
N LEU A 66 15.48 6.30 14.38
CA LEU A 66 16.73 6.82 14.93
C LEU A 66 17.22 8.04 14.14
N LEU A 67 17.18 7.98 12.81
CA LEU A 67 17.54 9.12 11.96
C LEU A 67 16.62 10.33 12.23
N LEU A 68 15.32 10.10 12.40
CA LEU A 68 14.35 11.14 12.76
C LEU A 68 14.63 11.76 14.14
N TYR A 69 15.16 10.97 15.08
CA TYR A 69 15.58 11.46 16.38
C TYR A 69 16.83 12.33 16.29
N HIS A 70 17.84 11.88 15.55
CA HIS A 70 19.05 12.65 15.38
C HIS A 70 18.79 13.95 14.60
N SER A 71 17.91 13.93 13.59
CA SER A 71 17.55 15.12 12.83
C SER A 71 16.80 16.14 13.69
N THR A 72 15.83 15.71 14.50
CA THR A 72 15.11 16.60 15.44
C THR A 72 16.03 17.19 16.51
N ASN A 73 16.98 16.41 17.03
CA ASN A 73 17.98 16.91 17.97
C ASN A 73 18.98 17.88 17.33
N LEU A 74 19.37 17.66 16.07
CA LEU A 74 20.18 18.64 15.34
C LEU A 74 19.40 19.94 15.16
N LEU A 75 18.13 19.87 14.74
CA LEU A 75 17.30 21.07 14.55
C LEU A 75 17.16 21.87 15.85
N LYS A 76 16.90 21.19 16.98
CA LYS A 76 16.85 21.80 18.32
C LYS A 76 18.15 22.50 18.73
N ARG A 77 19.29 22.06 18.22
CA ARG A 77 20.61 22.67 18.51
C ARG A 77 20.98 23.76 17.50
N LEU A 78 20.57 23.60 16.25
CA LEU A 78 20.84 24.55 15.17
C LEU A 78 20.02 25.83 15.31
N VAL A 79 18.73 25.74 15.63
CA VAL A 79 17.85 26.92 15.71
C VAL A 79 18.36 27.93 16.75
N PRO A 80 18.67 27.57 18.02
CA PRO A 80 19.22 28.52 18.98
C PRO A 80 20.65 28.98 18.64
N ALA A 81 21.45 28.16 17.94
CA ALA A 81 22.78 28.56 17.52
C ALA A 81 22.78 29.56 16.35
N LEU A 82 21.72 29.57 15.53
CA LEU A 82 21.53 30.50 14.42
C LEU A 82 20.88 31.82 14.88
N TYR A 83 19.91 31.75 15.80
CA TYR A 83 19.14 32.91 16.27
C TYR A 83 19.60 33.49 17.61
N GLY A 84 20.50 32.80 18.34
CA GLY A 84 20.97 33.26 19.64
C GLY A 84 22.01 34.38 19.51
N GLU A 85 21.79 35.51 20.20
CA GLU A 85 22.69 36.68 20.23
C GLU A 85 24.09 36.40 20.80
N LYS A 86 24.29 35.27 21.51
CA LYS A 86 25.59 34.89 22.06
C LYS A 86 26.45 34.28 20.96
N SER A 87 27.50 35.01 20.55
CA SER A 87 28.56 34.60 19.63
C SER A 87 29.04 33.17 19.91
N THR A 88 28.37 32.19 19.30
CA THR A 88 28.80 30.80 19.35
C THR A 88 30.00 30.68 18.42
N SER A 89 31.12 30.21 18.98
CA SER A 89 32.35 29.88 18.24
C SER A 89 32.03 29.21 16.89
N LEU A 90 32.45 29.80 15.77
CA LEU A 90 32.21 29.34 14.39
C LEU A 90 32.46 27.82 14.20
N LEU A 91 33.47 27.29 14.90
CA LEU A 91 33.82 25.87 14.93
C LEU A 91 32.67 24.94 15.38
N ARG A 92 31.83 25.39 16.32
CA ARG A 92 30.65 24.62 16.76
C ARG A 92 29.59 24.55 15.67
N LEU A 93 29.36 25.64 14.95
CA LEU A 93 28.38 25.71 13.87
C LEU A 93 28.79 24.83 12.69
N GLU A 94 30.07 24.86 12.31
CA GLU A 94 30.65 24.00 11.27
C GLU A 94 30.45 22.52 11.60
N SER A 95 30.75 22.11 12.84
CA SER A 95 30.57 20.72 13.28
C SER A 95 29.11 20.25 13.24
N LEU A 96 28.15 21.15 13.49
CA LEU A 96 26.72 20.84 13.41
C LEU A 96 26.27 20.72 11.95
N PHE A 97 26.81 21.53 11.06
CA PHE A 97 26.52 21.48 9.63
C PHE A 97 27.02 20.17 9.00
N VAL A 98 28.27 19.78 9.31
CA VAL A 98 28.83 18.50 8.86
C VAL A 98 27.98 17.31 9.34
N ARG A 99 27.54 17.32 10.61
CA ARG A 99 26.61 16.30 11.12
C ARG A 99 25.28 16.30 10.37
N GLY A 100 24.78 17.47 9.99
CA GLY A 100 23.58 17.60 9.16
C GLY A 100 23.74 16.95 7.79
N VAL A 101 24.85 17.22 7.11
CA VAL A 101 25.17 16.62 5.80
C VAL A 101 25.28 15.10 5.89
N VAL A 102 25.98 14.58 6.90
CA VAL A 102 26.09 13.12 7.12
C VAL A 102 24.72 12.49 7.35
N LEU A 103 23.87 13.10 8.19
CA LEU A 103 22.51 12.59 8.41
C LEU A 103 21.65 12.63 7.14
N ALA A 104 21.79 13.66 6.31
CA ALA A 104 21.08 13.75 5.03
C ALA A 104 21.50 12.63 4.07
N LEU A 105 22.80 12.34 3.98
CA LEU A 105 23.31 11.21 3.19
C LEU A 105 22.79 9.87 3.73
N CYS A 106 22.83 9.65 5.05
CA CYS A 106 22.27 8.45 5.67
C CYS A 106 20.77 8.31 5.41
N ALA A 107 20.01 9.41 5.46
CA ALA A 107 18.58 9.42 5.15
C ALA A 107 18.34 9.03 3.68
N GLY A 108 19.11 9.57 2.74
CA GLY A 108 19.04 9.20 1.33
C GLY A 108 19.27 7.71 1.10
N LEU A 109 20.32 7.14 1.71
CA LEU A 109 20.61 5.70 1.66
C LEU A 109 19.49 4.86 2.27
N GLN A 110 18.94 5.30 3.41
CA GLN A 110 17.81 4.64 4.07
C GLN A 110 16.57 4.63 3.17
N HIS A 111 16.27 5.74 2.50
CA HIS A 111 15.15 5.83 1.56
C HIS A 111 15.34 4.92 0.35
N ALA A 112 16.54 4.88 -0.24
CA ALA A 112 16.86 3.98 -1.33
C ALA A 112 16.72 2.49 -0.90
N ALA A 113 17.23 2.14 0.28
CA ALA A 113 17.11 0.79 0.83
C ALA A 113 15.64 0.40 1.08
N GLN A 114 14.83 1.31 1.64
CA GLN A 114 13.39 1.09 1.85
C GLN A 114 12.68 0.81 0.52
N GLN A 115 12.98 1.57 -0.53
CA GLN A 115 12.40 1.38 -1.86
C GLN A 115 12.83 0.04 -2.47
N PHE A 116 14.12 -0.31 -2.36
CA PHE A 116 14.64 -1.59 -2.85
C PHE A 116 13.93 -2.79 -2.19
N LEU A 117 13.80 -2.78 -0.85
CA LEU A 117 13.14 -3.87 -0.14
C LEU A 117 11.65 -3.97 -0.46
N SER A 118 10.95 -2.85 -0.61
CA SER A 118 9.52 -2.82 -0.96
C SER A 118 9.28 -3.41 -2.37
N THR A 119 10.16 -3.07 -3.32
CA THR A 119 10.12 -3.64 -4.68
C THR A 119 10.46 -5.13 -4.68
N ARG A 120 11.45 -5.55 -3.90
CA ARG A 120 11.78 -6.97 -3.75
C ARG A 120 10.62 -7.76 -3.17
N LEU A 121 9.95 -7.21 -2.15
CA LEU A 121 8.76 -7.80 -1.54
C LEU A 121 7.61 -7.96 -2.55
N HIS A 122 7.41 -6.96 -3.41
CA HIS A 122 6.42 -7.03 -4.50
C HIS A 122 6.70 -8.22 -5.43
N ILE A 123 7.96 -8.38 -5.86
CA ILE A 123 8.35 -9.45 -6.78
C ILE A 123 8.13 -10.82 -6.13
N GLU A 124 8.56 -11.00 -4.88
CA GLU A 124 8.39 -12.27 -4.15
C GLU A 124 6.91 -12.62 -3.93
N PHE A 125 6.07 -11.64 -3.58
CA PHE A 125 4.63 -11.84 -3.46
C PHE A 125 3.99 -12.23 -4.79
N ARG A 126 4.36 -11.55 -5.89
CA ARG A 126 3.86 -11.88 -7.21
C ARG A 126 4.26 -13.29 -7.62
N ALA A 127 5.53 -13.67 -7.43
CA ALA A 127 6.03 -14.99 -7.82
C ALA A 127 5.25 -16.12 -7.13
N ARG A 128 4.99 -15.98 -5.82
CA ARG A 128 4.20 -16.96 -5.05
C ARG A 128 2.74 -17.01 -5.47
N LEU A 129 2.10 -15.84 -5.58
CA LEU A 129 0.71 -15.73 -5.99
C LEU A 129 0.48 -16.37 -7.37
N VAL A 130 1.35 -16.03 -8.33
CA VAL A 130 1.27 -16.58 -9.69
C VAL A 130 1.52 -18.08 -9.65
N SER A 131 2.55 -18.56 -8.97
CA SER A 131 2.84 -20.01 -8.88
C SER A 131 1.65 -20.81 -8.34
N LYS A 132 1.02 -20.35 -7.25
CA LYS A 132 -0.15 -21.03 -6.67
C LYS A 132 -1.39 -20.94 -7.54
N VAL A 133 -1.66 -19.78 -8.14
CA VAL A 133 -2.78 -19.65 -9.07
C VAL A 133 -2.56 -20.52 -10.31
N HIS A 134 -1.32 -20.65 -10.79
CA HIS A 134 -0.98 -21.48 -11.93
C HIS A 134 -1.19 -22.98 -11.63
N GLU A 135 -0.73 -23.45 -10.47
CA GLU A 135 -0.99 -24.82 -9.98
C GLU A 135 -2.50 -25.13 -9.97
N LEU A 136 -3.31 -24.20 -9.44
CA LEU A 136 -4.76 -24.33 -9.41
C LEU A 136 -5.36 -24.25 -10.82
N TYR A 137 -4.88 -23.36 -11.69
CA TYR A 137 -5.41 -23.14 -13.03
C TYR A 137 -5.25 -24.36 -13.94
N PHE A 138 -4.10 -25.04 -13.88
CA PHE A 138 -3.83 -26.23 -14.70
C PHE A 138 -4.37 -27.53 -14.10
N SER A 139 -4.59 -27.58 -12.78
CA SER A 139 -5.19 -28.77 -12.17
C SER A 139 -6.62 -29.03 -12.67
N ARG A 140 -6.96 -30.32 -12.86
CA ARG A 140 -8.31 -30.80 -13.22
C ARG A 140 -8.93 -30.13 -14.46
N ARG A 141 -8.10 -29.70 -15.42
CA ARG A 141 -8.55 -28.98 -16.64
C ARG A 141 -9.39 -27.74 -16.35
N ARG A 142 -9.13 -27.05 -15.22
CA ARG A 142 -9.88 -25.85 -14.82
C ARG A 142 -9.76 -24.73 -15.84
N TYR A 143 -8.61 -24.57 -16.49
CA TYR A 143 -8.43 -23.61 -17.59
C TYR A 143 -9.50 -23.72 -18.69
N TYR A 144 -9.88 -24.95 -19.06
CA TYR A 144 -10.87 -25.20 -20.09
C TYR A 144 -12.29 -24.90 -19.59
N ARG A 145 -12.63 -25.39 -18.38
CA ARG A 145 -13.94 -25.16 -17.78
C ARG A 145 -14.22 -23.68 -17.54
N LEU A 146 -13.22 -22.92 -17.05
CA LEU A 146 -13.36 -21.48 -16.81
C LEU A 146 -13.59 -20.67 -18.09
N THR A 147 -13.18 -21.19 -19.25
CA THR A 147 -13.32 -20.51 -20.55
C THR A 147 -14.65 -20.87 -21.23
N GLN A 148 -15.16 -22.09 -21.01
CA GLN A 148 -16.38 -22.57 -21.67
C GLN A 148 -17.65 -22.43 -20.83
N GLU A 149 -17.55 -22.65 -19.52
CA GLU A 149 -18.68 -22.45 -18.61
C GLU A 149 -18.83 -20.94 -18.37
N GLN A 150 -20.06 -20.41 -18.41
CA GLN A 150 -20.34 -19.04 -17.98
C GLN A 150 -20.15 -18.93 -16.45
N THR A 151 -18.89 -18.89 -16.04
CA THR A 151 -18.50 -18.76 -14.64
C THR A 151 -18.54 -17.29 -14.22
N ARG A 152 -18.54 -17.06 -12.90
CA ARG A 152 -18.49 -15.71 -12.31
C ARG A 152 -17.21 -14.92 -12.67
N ILE A 153 -16.19 -15.59 -13.21
CA ILE A 153 -14.90 -15.01 -13.55
C ILE A 153 -14.88 -14.80 -15.07
N GLN A 154 -15.03 -13.54 -15.48
CA GLN A 154 -14.85 -13.14 -16.88
C GLN A 154 -13.35 -13.00 -17.16
N ASN A 155 -12.88 -13.50 -18.30
CA ASN A 155 -11.50 -13.39 -18.80
C ASN A 155 -10.42 -13.84 -17.79
N PRO A 156 -10.26 -15.15 -17.55
CA PRO A 156 -9.30 -15.66 -16.57
C PRO A 156 -7.84 -15.32 -16.88
N GLN A 157 -7.50 -15.12 -18.16
CA GLN A 157 -6.13 -14.81 -18.60
C GLN A 157 -5.67 -13.44 -18.11
N ASP A 158 -6.50 -12.41 -18.23
CA ASP A 158 -6.22 -11.06 -17.74
C ASP A 158 -6.14 -11.00 -16.22
N LEU A 159 -6.96 -11.79 -15.53
CA LEU A 159 -6.92 -11.92 -14.09
C LEU A 159 -5.54 -12.43 -13.63
N VAL A 160 -5.01 -13.44 -14.32
CA VAL A 160 -3.70 -14.06 -14.01
C VAL A 160 -2.53 -13.11 -14.23
N THR A 161 -2.60 -12.25 -15.25
CA THR A 161 -1.50 -11.38 -15.64
C THR A 161 -1.54 -10.02 -14.94
N THR A 162 -2.67 -9.32 -15.02
CA THR A 162 -2.79 -7.90 -14.62
C THR A 162 -3.29 -7.74 -13.18
N GLU A 163 -4.40 -8.38 -12.84
CA GLU A 163 -5.02 -8.25 -11.52
C GLU A 163 -4.15 -8.85 -10.42
N LEU A 164 -3.53 -10.01 -10.67
CA LEU A 164 -2.59 -10.62 -9.74
C LEU A 164 -1.35 -9.77 -9.47
N ASN A 165 -0.85 -9.07 -10.48
CA ASN A 165 0.23 -8.09 -10.30
C ASN A 165 -0.24 -6.88 -9.47
N SER A 166 -1.44 -6.35 -9.75
CA SER A 166 -2.06 -5.27 -8.99
C SER A 166 -2.29 -5.64 -7.52
N ILE A 167 -2.78 -6.86 -7.25
CA ILE A 167 -2.98 -7.40 -5.91
C ILE A 167 -1.65 -7.57 -5.18
N ALA A 168 -0.64 -8.17 -5.83
CA ALA A 168 0.69 -8.32 -5.26
C ALA A 168 1.31 -6.96 -4.88
N SER A 169 1.13 -5.95 -5.72
CA SER A 169 1.59 -4.59 -5.46
C SER A 169 0.90 -3.96 -4.26
N ARG A 170 -0.43 -3.99 -4.22
CA ARG A 170 -1.21 -3.46 -3.10
C ARG A 170 -0.87 -4.15 -1.78
N LEU A 171 -0.69 -5.48 -1.81
CA LEU A 171 -0.26 -6.25 -0.64
C LEU A 171 1.15 -5.90 -0.20
N SER A 172 2.10 -5.76 -1.11
CA SER A 172 3.48 -5.37 -0.79
C SER A 172 3.54 -3.98 -0.16
N VAL A 173 2.80 -3.01 -0.73
CA VAL A 173 2.68 -1.66 -0.16
C VAL A 173 2.10 -1.73 1.24
N PHE A 174 0.99 -2.45 1.41
CA PHE A 174 0.33 -2.61 2.72
C PHE A 174 1.28 -3.19 3.78
N VAL A 175 1.95 -4.31 3.46
CA VAL A 175 2.88 -4.96 4.39
C VAL A 175 4.10 -4.08 4.67
N SER A 176 4.70 -3.50 3.64
CA SER A 176 5.86 -2.61 3.79
C SER A 176 5.52 -1.41 4.66
N THR A 177 4.39 -0.74 4.41
CA THR A 177 3.93 0.39 5.22
C THR A 177 3.71 -0.01 6.67
N LEU A 178 3.09 -1.16 6.95
CA LEU A 178 2.90 -1.63 8.32
C LEU A 178 4.23 -1.91 9.03
N LEU A 179 5.14 -2.65 8.38
CA LEU A 179 6.45 -2.98 8.95
C LEU A 179 7.32 -1.75 9.22
N LEU A 180 7.20 -0.71 8.38
CA LEU A 180 7.93 0.54 8.55
C LEU A 180 7.31 1.43 9.64
N SER A 181 5.98 1.46 9.75
CA SER A 181 5.26 2.32 10.70
C SER A 181 5.20 1.77 12.13
N LEU A 182 5.15 0.45 12.32
CA LEU A 182 5.14 -0.17 13.67
C LEU A 182 6.32 0.25 14.56
N PRO A 183 7.59 0.17 14.14
CA PRO A 183 8.72 0.59 14.96
C PRO A 183 8.72 2.11 15.20
N GLN A 184 8.22 2.90 14.25
CA GLN A 184 8.08 4.35 14.40
C GLN A 184 7.07 4.69 15.48
N LEU A 185 5.88 4.08 15.43
CA LEU A 185 4.85 4.24 16.45
C LEU A 185 5.37 3.80 17.81
N GLY A 186 6.01 2.63 17.91
CA GLY A 186 6.55 2.13 19.18
C GLY A 186 7.60 3.06 19.80
N THR A 187 8.62 3.44 19.02
CA THR A 187 9.71 4.32 19.51
C THR A 187 9.21 5.73 19.84
N LEU A 188 8.28 6.29 19.06
CA LEU A 188 7.68 7.59 19.34
C LEU A 188 6.89 7.54 20.66
N SER A 189 6.06 6.52 20.84
CA SER A 189 5.20 6.38 22.02
C SER A 189 6.03 6.22 23.30
N LEU A 190 7.09 5.40 23.25
CA LEU A 190 8.02 5.24 24.36
C LEU A 190 8.73 6.56 24.73
N ARG A 191 9.11 7.35 23.73
CA ARG A 191 9.76 8.66 23.96
C ARG A 191 8.80 9.67 24.57
N LEU A 192 7.57 9.76 24.06
CA LEU A 192 6.57 10.67 24.63
C LEU A 192 6.26 10.28 26.08
N PHE A 193 6.15 8.98 26.36
CA PHE A 193 5.91 8.47 27.71
C PHE A 193 7.04 8.88 28.67
N ALA A 194 8.30 8.74 28.22
CA ALA A 194 9.47 9.09 29.04
C ALA A 194 9.63 10.61 29.26
N SER A 195 9.28 11.45 28.30
CA SER A 195 9.51 12.90 28.38
C SER A 195 8.35 13.70 28.97
N TYR A 196 7.10 13.31 28.71
CA TYR A 196 5.91 14.12 29.05
C TYR A 196 4.85 13.35 29.86
N GLY A 197 5.13 12.10 30.22
CA GLY A 197 4.23 11.26 30.99
C GLY A 197 3.18 10.50 30.16
N PRO A 198 2.42 9.59 30.79
CA PRO A 198 1.51 8.66 30.11
C PRO A 198 0.36 9.34 29.38
N TRP A 199 -0.21 10.39 29.97
CA TRP A 199 -1.40 11.05 29.43
C TRP A 199 -1.12 11.74 28.08
N LEU A 200 0.00 12.48 28.00
CA LEU A 200 0.39 13.17 26.77
C LEU A 200 0.92 12.21 25.70
N ALA A 201 1.41 11.02 26.08
CA ALA A 201 1.84 10.00 25.14
C ALA A 201 0.68 9.29 24.43
N LEU A 202 -0.42 9.06 25.13
CA LEU A 202 -1.60 8.39 24.59
C LEU A 202 -2.45 9.32 23.71
N PHE A 203 -2.43 10.63 23.98
CA PHE A 203 -3.29 11.60 23.30
C PHE A 203 -3.11 11.63 21.76
N PRO A 204 -1.89 11.69 21.19
CA PRO A 204 -1.70 11.65 19.74
C PRO A 204 -2.16 10.34 19.11
N GLN A 205 -2.00 9.21 19.81
CA GLN A 205 -2.43 7.91 19.32
C GLN A 205 -3.96 7.82 19.29
N ALA A 206 -4.63 8.29 20.36
CA ALA A 206 -6.08 8.37 20.44
C ALA A 206 -6.65 9.30 19.35
N TYR A 207 -6.00 10.45 19.11
CA TYR A 207 -6.37 11.36 18.03
C TYR A 207 -6.28 10.69 16.65
N LEU A 208 -5.18 9.98 16.35
CA LEU A 208 -5.02 9.27 15.08
C LEU A 208 -6.08 8.18 14.89
N LEU A 209 -6.43 7.45 15.96
CA LEU A 209 -7.49 6.44 15.92
C LEU A 209 -8.88 7.05 15.71
N LEU A 210 -9.17 8.16 16.38
CA LEU A 210 -10.43 8.90 16.20
C LEU A 210 -10.54 9.43 14.76
N MET A 211 -9.46 10.00 14.24
CA MET A 211 -9.41 10.49 12.86
C MET A 211 -9.55 9.35 11.85
N TYR A 212 -8.96 8.19 12.12
CA TYR A 212 -9.14 7.00 11.30
C TYR A 212 -10.62 6.57 11.22
N GLU A 213 -11.33 6.57 12.35
CA GLU A 213 -12.77 6.27 12.41
C GLU A 213 -13.63 7.26 11.65
N LEU A 214 -13.35 8.56 11.84
CA LEU A 214 -14.04 9.62 11.12
C LEU A 214 -13.80 9.49 9.61
N ALA A 215 -12.56 9.22 9.20
CA ALA A 215 -12.23 8.95 7.81
C ALA A 215 -13.00 7.74 7.30
N GLN A 216 -12.99 6.60 8.00
CA GLN A 216 -13.73 5.37 7.62
C GLN A 216 -15.23 5.59 7.44
N ARG A 217 -15.84 6.44 8.27
CA ARG A 217 -17.26 6.80 8.13
C ARG A 217 -17.51 7.71 6.93
N ALA A 218 -16.58 8.63 6.66
CA ALA A 218 -16.63 9.49 5.47
C ALA A 218 -16.29 8.75 4.17
N PHE A 219 -15.55 7.64 4.24
CA PHE A 219 -15.20 6.82 3.09
C PHE A 219 -16.44 6.13 2.50
N PRO A 220 -16.69 6.27 1.18
CA PRO A 220 -17.73 5.49 0.54
C PRO A 220 -17.38 4.00 0.62
N LYS A 221 -18.26 3.19 1.24
CA LYS A 221 -18.10 1.74 1.42
C LYS A 221 -17.99 0.93 0.10
N ASN A 222 -18.14 1.59 -1.06
CA ASN A 222 -18.24 0.97 -2.38
C ASN A 222 -16.95 1.06 -3.24
N VAL A 223 -15.85 1.65 -2.75
CA VAL A 223 -14.62 1.84 -3.54
C VAL A 223 -14.05 0.51 -4.07
N GLY A 224 -14.14 -0.57 -3.29
CA GLY A 224 -13.71 -1.90 -3.72
C GLY A 224 -14.54 -2.47 -4.87
N GLN A 225 -15.86 -2.21 -4.89
CA GLN A 225 -16.72 -2.61 -6.00
C GLN A 225 -16.38 -1.82 -7.25
N LEU A 226 -16.15 -0.51 -7.10
CA LEU A 226 -15.80 0.37 -8.21
C LEU A 226 -14.46 -0.02 -8.87
N HIS A 227 -13.45 -0.38 -8.07
CA HIS A 227 -12.20 -0.94 -8.60
C HIS A 227 -12.43 -2.26 -9.35
N ARG A 228 -13.29 -3.13 -8.82
CA ARG A 228 -13.61 -4.40 -9.49
C ARG A 228 -14.31 -4.16 -10.83
N GLU A 229 -15.27 -3.24 -10.88
CA GLU A 229 -15.98 -2.89 -12.12
C GLU A 229 -15.03 -2.29 -13.17
N SER A 230 -14.15 -1.37 -12.76
CA SER A 230 -13.14 -0.79 -13.64
C SER A 230 -12.17 -1.86 -14.19
N ALA A 231 -11.72 -2.79 -13.35
CA ALA A 231 -10.89 -3.91 -13.77
C ALA A 231 -11.58 -4.82 -14.80
N ILE A 232 -12.87 -5.15 -14.57
CA ILE A 232 -13.66 -5.97 -15.50
C ILE A 232 -13.84 -5.23 -16.84
N ALA A 233 -14.19 -3.95 -16.82
CA ALA A 233 -14.35 -3.15 -18.04
C ALA A 233 -13.04 -3.08 -18.86
N SER A 234 -11.91 -2.86 -18.19
CA SER A 234 -10.58 -2.84 -18.83
C SER A 234 -10.20 -4.20 -19.42
N SER A 235 -10.52 -5.29 -18.71
CA SER A 235 -10.31 -6.65 -19.21
C SER A 235 -11.19 -6.96 -20.42
N ASN A 236 -12.47 -6.56 -20.41
CA ASN A 236 -13.37 -6.77 -21.55
C ASN A 236 -12.87 -6.04 -22.80
N TYR A 237 -12.36 -4.81 -22.64
CA TYR A 237 -11.72 -4.07 -23.73
C TYR A 237 -10.48 -4.80 -24.28
N ARG A 238 -9.57 -5.25 -23.41
CA ARG A 238 -8.38 -6.02 -23.84
C ARG A 238 -8.75 -7.32 -24.53
N SER A 239 -9.74 -8.05 -24.00
CA SER A 239 -10.26 -9.26 -24.61
C SER A 239 -10.85 -9.00 -26.00
N ALA A 240 -11.51 -7.86 -26.22
CA ALA A 240 -11.99 -7.45 -27.54
C ALA A 240 -10.81 -7.19 -28.50
N CYS A 241 -9.77 -6.50 -28.05
CA CYS A 241 -8.55 -6.28 -28.83
C CYS A 241 -7.83 -7.60 -29.19
N THR A 242 -7.74 -8.55 -28.25
CA THR A 242 -7.14 -9.88 -28.52
C THR A 242 -7.99 -10.67 -29.51
N ARG A 243 -9.33 -10.61 -29.42
CA ARG A 243 -10.24 -11.24 -30.39
C ARG A 243 -10.05 -10.67 -31.79
N LEU A 244 -9.89 -9.35 -31.91
CA LEU A 244 -9.59 -8.69 -33.18
C LEU A 244 -8.25 -9.16 -33.73
N GLN A 245 -7.20 -9.19 -32.90
CA GLN A 245 -5.88 -9.65 -33.31
C GLN A 245 -5.89 -11.11 -33.82
N GLN A 246 -6.62 -12.00 -33.14
CA GLN A 246 -6.73 -13.40 -33.54
C GLN A 246 -7.50 -13.62 -34.85
N ASN A 247 -8.49 -12.76 -35.13
CA ASN A 247 -9.37 -12.88 -36.30
C ASN A 247 -9.12 -11.78 -37.33
N ALA A 248 -7.92 -11.20 -37.35
CA ALA A 248 -7.60 -10.04 -38.18
C ALA A 248 -7.79 -10.31 -39.68
N GLU A 249 -7.42 -11.51 -40.14
CA GLU A 249 -7.59 -11.94 -41.53
C GLU A 249 -9.08 -11.99 -41.92
N GLY A 250 -9.92 -12.60 -41.07
CA GLY A 250 -11.37 -12.68 -41.31
C GLY A 250 -12.03 -11.30 -41.34
N VAL A 251 -11.61 -10.39 -40.46
CA VAL A 251 -12.10 -9.00 -40.46
C VAL A 251 -11.62 -8.24 -41.70
N GLY A 252 -10.39 -8.48 -42.16
CA GLY A 252 -9.81 -7.85 -43.34
C GLY A 252 -10.44 -8.29 -44.66
N CYS A 253 -10.86 -9.55 -44.77
CA CYS A 253 -11.51 -10.09 -45.96
C CYS A 253 -12.94 -9.58 -46.18
N VAL A 254 -13.63 -9.14 -45.11
CA VAL A 254 -15.03 -8.70 -45.17
C VAL A 254 -15.12 -7.19 -45.44
N VAL A 255 -15.85 -6.82 -46.50
CA VAL A 255 -16.13 -5.41 -46.82
C VAL A 255 -16.82 -4.72 -45.64
N GLY A 256 -16.21 -3.65 -45.11
CA GLY A 256 -16.73 -2.91 -43.96
C GLY A 256 -16.44 -3.54 -42.58
N GLY A 257 -15.74 -4.69 -42.52
CA GLY A 257 -15.38 -5.35 -41.27
C GLY A 257 -14.58 -4.45 -40.32
N ALA A 258 -13.62 -3.68 -40.86
CA ALA A 258 -12.80 -2.75 -40.08
C ALA A 258 -13.63 -1.63 -39.43
N VAL A 259 -14.65 -1.10 -40.13
CA VAL A 259 -15.51 -0.03 -39.59
C VAL A 259 -16.36 -0.57 -38.45
N ARG A 260 -16.95 -1.75 -38.63
CA ARG A 260 -17.75 -2.40 -37.58
C ARG A 260 -16.92 -2.73 -36.35
N GLU A 261 -15.75 -3.31 -36.55
CA GLU A 261 -14.88 -3.69 -35.44
C GLU A 261 -14.34 -2.47 -34.68
N LYS A 262 -14.04 -1.38 -35.41
CA LYS A 262 -13.69 -0.09 -34.79
C LYS A 262 -14.81 0.40 -33.87
N GLN A 263 -16.07 0.41 -34.32
CA GLN A 263 -17.21 0.83 -33.50
C GLN A 263 -17.34 -0.01 -32.23
N ILE A 264 -17.18 -1.34 -32.35
CA ILE A 264 -17.23 -2.25 -31.20
C ILE A 264 -16.11 -1.90 -30.18
N LEU A 265 -14.89 -1.64 -30.64
CA LEU A 265 -13.79 -1.27 -29.76
C LEU A 265 -14.01 0.10 -29.10
N GLU A 266 -14.57 1.07 -29.83
CA GLU A 266 -14.94 2.39 -29.30
C GLU A 266 -15.98 2.25 -28.18
N ASP A 267 -17.03 1.44 -28.37
CA ASP A 267 -18.05 1.17 -27.35
C ASP A 267 -17.44 0.59 -26.06
N TYR A 268 -16.55 -0.40 -26.18
CA TYR A 268 -15.86 -0.98 -25.02
C TYR A 268 -14.91 0.02 -24.35
N PHE A 269 -14.25 0.86 -25.14
CA PHE A 269 -13.34 1.88 -24.64
C PHE A 269 -14.09 2.96 -23.85
N ASP A 270 -15.23 3.42 -24.35
CA ASP A 270 -16.07 4.42 -23.68
C ASP A 270 -16.60 3.90 -22.34
N VAL A 271 -17.00 2.62 -22.28
CA VAL A 271 -17.38 1.98 -21.02
C VAL A 271 -16.20 1.95 -20.05
N CYS A 272 -15.00 1.56 -20.51
CA CYS A 272 -13.79 1.55 -19.68
C CYS A 272 -13.48 2.96 -19.13
N LEU A 273 -13.47 3.97 -20.00
CA LEU A 273 -13.20 5.36 -19.67
C LEU A 273 -14.21 5.90 -18.65
N SER A 274 -15.51 5.60 -18.83
CA SER A 274 -16.56 6.03 -17.91
C SER A 274 -16.34 5.49 -16.49
N LYS A 275 -15.88 4.23 -16.36
CA LYS A 275 -15.61 3.61 -15.05
C LYS A 275 -14.35 4.17 -14.41
N GLU A 276 -13.28 4.38 -15.18
CA GLU A 276 -12.04 4.98 -14.69
C GLU A 276 -12.23 6.43 -14.25
N THR A 277 -13.01 7.23 -14.97
CA THR A 277 -13.29 8.63 -14.60
C THR A 277 -14.10 8.74 -13.31
N VAL A 278 -15.06 7.84 -13.07
CA VAL A 278 -15.82 7.76 -11.80
C VAL A 278 -14.90 7.39 -10.64
N LEU A 279 -14.00 6.43 -10.85
CA LEU A 279 -12.97 6.03 -9.88
C LEU A 279 -12.04 7.21 -9.57
N ALA A 280 -11.50 7.88 -10.58
CA ALA A 280 -10.61 9.04 -10.42
C ALA A 280 -11.31 10.22 -9.73
N ARG A 281 -12.60 10.45 -10.00
CA ARG A 281 -13.40 11.48 -9.30
C ARG A 281 -13.58 11.14 -7.83
N THR A 282 -13.85 9.87 -7.52
CA THR A 282 -13.99 9.37 -6.13
C THR A 282 -12.67 9.47 -5.37
N ALA A 283 -11.57 9.04 -6.00
CA ALA A 283 -10.23 9.14 -5.44
C ALA A 283 -9.81 10.61 -5.20
N ARG A 284 -10.10 11.52 -6.14
CA ARG A 284 -9.83 12.96 -5.94
C ARG A 284 -10.61 13.51 -4.75
N LYS A 285 -11.93 13.30 -4.69
CA LYS A 285 -12.74 13.74 -3.54
C LYS A 285 -12.14 13.26 -2.21
N PHE A 286 -11.65 12.03 -2.19
CA PHE A 286 -10.99 11.48 -1.02
C PHE A 286 -9.67 12.18 -0.68
N VAL A 287 -8.79 12.41 -1.65
CA VAL A 287 -7.53 13.15 -1.42
C VAL A 287 -7.82 14.55 -0.87
N TRP A 288 -8.84 15.23 -1.38
CA TRP A 288 -9.27 16.53 -0.87
C TRP A 288 -9.73 16.47 0.59
N ILE A 289 -10.58 15.50 0.92
CA ILE A 289 -11.03 15.27 2.30
C ILE A 289 -9.84 14.97 3.22
N LEU A 290 -8.93 14.08 2.80
CA LEU A 290 -7.75 13.71 3.58
C LEU A 290 -6.79 14.89 3.75
N MET A 291 -6.57 15.74 2.74
CA MET A 291 -5.68 16.89 2.82
C MET A 291 -6.21 18.01 3.73
N LEU A 292 -7.54 18.15 3.85
CA LEU A 292 -8.15 19.12 4.75
C LEU A 292 -7.95 18.77 6.24
N PHE A 293 -7.71 17.50 6.58
CA PHE A 293 -7.59 17.07 7.98
C PHE A 293 -6.24 17.46 8.65
N PRO A 294 -5.05 17.21 8.05
CA PRO A 294 -3.77 17.63 8.62
C PRO A 294 -3.65 19.14 8.74
N SER A 295 -4.17 19.91 7.78
CA SER A 295 -4.11 21.38 7.81
C SER A 295 -4.90 21.94 8.98
N ALA A 296 -6.09 21.38 9.29
CA ALA A 296 -6.86 21.74 10.48
C ALA A 296 -6.12 21.42 11.79
N PHE A 297 -5.37 20.31 11.85
CA PHE A 297 -4.56 19.95 13.03
C PHE A 297 -3.39 20.91 13.25
N THR A 298 -2.63 21.23 12.21
CA THR A 298 -1.54 22.23 12.29
C THR A 298 -2.06 23.62 12.62
N PHE A 299 -3.25 23.99 12.13
CA PHE A 299 -3.85 25.30 12.42
C PHE A 299 -4.27 25.41 13.89
N THR A 300 -4.82 24.34 14.47
CA THR A 300 -5.25 24.31 15.88
C THR A 300 -4.06 24.39 16.84
N TYR A 301 -2.93 23.76 16.50
CA TYR A 301 -1.69 23.85 17.29
C TYR A 301 -0.92 25.15 17.12
N SER A 302 -1.15 25.94 16.06
CA SER A 302 -0.52 27.26 15.90
C SER A 302 -1.14 28.34 16.79
N PHE A 303 -2.30 28.07 17.39
CA PHE A 303 -3.02 28.96 18.29
C PHE A 303 -2.78 28.68 19.79
N PHE A 304 -1.98 27.65 20.10
CA PHE A 304 -1.58 27.26 21.46
C PHE A 304 -0.06 27.35 21.62
#